data_AF-A0A3M7ES93-F1
#
_entry.id   AF-A0A3M7ES93-F1
#
_cell.length_a   1.000
_cell.length_b   1.000
_cell.length_c   1.000
_cell.angle_alpha   90.00
_cell.angle_beta   90.00
_cell.angle_gamma   90.00
#
_symmetry.space_group_name_H-M   'P 1'
#
loop_
_entity.id
_entity.type
_entity.pdbx_description
1 polymer ?
#
loop_
_entity_poly.entity_id
_entity_poly.type
_entity_poly.pdbx_seq_one_letter_code
_entity_poly.pdbx_strand_id
1 'polypeptide(L)'
;MDHHNDRLRVDDLRHRDHVRSKTTRIGPHEGILQTSPGQSPFHTQKNDPNPLPPQVQSRIFSTIFNPAAQRLGNKVLRQRLRGPSLAAYYPRRVATFKNLRALYPNHELYDEDEEDRLEHIQIAKSRGKGAPKKKKTAAESRKKPGKKK
;
A
#
# COMPACT_ATOMS: atom_id res chain seq x y z
N MET A 1 -31.24 -49.40 37.62
CA MET A 1 -30.36 -49.74 36.48
C MET A 1 -29.81 -48.44 35.96
N ASP A 2 -28.93 -47.86 36.76
CA ASP A 2 -28.26 -46.59 36.50
C ASP A 2 -27.12 -46.85 35.52
N HIS A 3 -27.14 -46.19 34.37
CA HIS A 3 -25.97 -46.06 33.52
C HIS A 3 -25.61 -44.58 33.46
N HIS A 4 -24.96 -44.16 34.53
CA HIS A 4 -24.02 -43.05 34.47
C HIS A 4 -22.86 -43.47 33.57
N ASN A 5 -22.50 -42.66 32.58
CA ASN A 5 -21.15 -42.65 32.02
C ASN A 5 -20.85 -41.24 31.47
N ASP A 6 -20.42 -40.43 32.44
CA ASP A 6 -19.27 -39.54 32.43
C ASP A 6 -18.72 -38.97 31.11
N ARG A 7 -18.71 -37.63 31.13
CA ARG A 7 -17.78 -36.75 30.42
C ARG A 7 -16.35 -37.31 30.43
N LEU A 8 -15.81 -37.52 29.24
CA LEU A 8 -14.37 -37.41 29.00
C LEU A 8 -14.13 -36.27 28.01
N ARG A 9 -13.67 -35.14 28.55
CA ARG A 9 -12.84 -34.20 27.81
C ARG A 9 -11.61 -34.98 27.34
N VAL A 10 -11.34 -34.96 26.05
CA VAL A 10 -10.04 -35.38 25.49
C VAL A 10 -9.28 -34.13 25.07
N ASP A 11 -9.09 -33.23 26.03
CA ASP A 11 -7.91 -32.38 26.08
C ASP A 11 -7.01 -33.06 27.11
N ASP A 12 -6.21 -34.05 26.70
CA ASP A 12 -5.04 -34.48 27.48
C ASP A 12 -4.21 -35.59 26.80
N LEU A 13 -2.88 -35.38 26.82
CA LEU A 13 -1.76 -36.27 26.45
C LEU A 13 -1.41 -36.37 24.94
N ARG A 14 -0.17 -36.17 24.46
CA ARG A 14 1.16 -36.05 25.10
C ARG A 14 2.13 -35.44 24.05
N HIS A 15 2.84 -34.36 24.41
CA HIS A 15 4.31 -34.28 24.62
C HIS A 15 5.17 -34.34 23.35
N ARG A 16 5.70 -33.19 22.91
CA ARG A 16 7.05 -32.65 23.17
C ARG A 16 8.12 -33.21 22.23
N ASP A 17 8.53 -32.37 21.28
CA ASP A 17 9.89 -32.21 20.76
C ASP A 17 10.01 -30.74 20.30
N HIS A 18 10.55 -29.82 21.09
CA HIS A 18 11.97 -29.44 21.16
C HIS A 18 12.67 -29.25 19.80
N VAL A 19 12.31 -28.19 19.08
CA VAL A 19 13.32 -27.33 18.45
C VAL A 19 13.00 -25.86 18.75
N ARG A 20 13.59 -25.40 19.86
CA ARG A 20 13.78 -23.98 20.13
C ARG A 20 14.83 -23.47 19.13
N SER A 21 14.41 -23.06 17.93
CA SER A 21 15.26 -22.23 17.08
C SER A 21 15.26 -20.83 17.66
N LYS A 22 16.32 -20.53 18.40
CA LYS A 22 16.69 -19.18 18.82
C LYS A 22 16.85 -18.32 17.56
N THR A 23 15.85 -17.50 17.25
CA THR A 23 16.06 -16.30 16.43
C THR A 23 15.87 -15.12 17.36
N THR A 24 16.98 -14.83 18.04
CA THR A 24 17.46 -13.53 18.49
C THR A 24 16.40 -12.41 18.50
N ARG A 25 15.97 -12.02 19.71
CA ARG A 25 15.66 -10.61 19.97
C ARG A 25 16.82 -9.81 19.38
N ILE A 26 16.57 -9.06 18.32
CA ILE A 26 17.48 -8.01 17.90
C ILE A 26 17.39 -6.98 19.02
N GLY A 27 18.23 -7.16 20.05
CA GLY A 27 18.64 -6.07 20.90
C GLY A 27 19.28 -4.99 20.03
N PRO A 28 19.31 -3.74 20.51
CA PRO A 28 19.91 -2.64 19.77
C PRO A 28 21.34 -3.04 19.43
N HIS A 29 21.66 -3.07 18.14
CA HIS A 29 23.05 -3.11 17.71
C HIS A 29 23.63 -1.74 18.01
N GLU A 30 24.10 -1.54 19.23
CA GLU A 30 25.10 -0.53 19.49
C GLU A 30 26.39 -1.01 18.84
N GLY A 31 26.80 -0.29 17.79
CA GLY A 31 27.92 -0.72 16.97
C GLY A 31 28.07 0.09 15.69
N ILE A 32 28.18 1.40 15.84
CA ILE A 32 28.99 2.27 14.98
C ILE A 32 28.59 2.28 13.50
N LEU A 33 27.62 3.13 13.19
CA LEU A 33 27.90 4.27 12.32
C LEU A 33 27.11 5.42 12.93
N GLN A 34 27.83 6.33 13.61
CA GLN A 34 27.40 7.71 13.66
C GLN A 34 27.15 8.12 12.20
N THR A 35 25.90 8.09 11.74
CA THR A 35 25.47 9.09 10.78
C THR A 35 25.42 10.36 11.61
N SER A 36 26.61 10.94 11.80
CA SER A 36 26.78 12.36 12.09
C SER A 36 25.72 13.09 11.28
N PRO A 37 24.99 14.07 11.86
CA PRO A 37 24.11 14.90 11.05
C PRO A 37 24.98 15.40 9.91
N GLY A 38 24.72 14.87 8.71
CA GLY A 38 25.43 15.21 7.49
C GLY A 38 25.06 16.63 7.19
N GLN A 39 25.73 17.53 7.90
CA GLN A 39 26.14 18.84 7.44
C GLN A 39 26.28 18.72 5.94
N SER A 40 25.50 19.53 5.22
CA SER A 40 25.83 19.92 3.86
C SER A 40 27.36 19.94 3.73
N PRO A 41 27.98 19.27 2.74
CA PRO A 41 29.42 19.28 2.57
C PRO A 41 29.82 20.61 1.94
N PHE A 42 29.52 21.68 2.65
CA PHE A 42 30.15 22.98 2.58
C PHE A 42 30.35 23.35 4.04
N HIS A 43 31.17 22.56 4.72
CA HIS A 43 32.04 23.15 5.72
C HIS A 43 32.78 24.26 4.97
N THR A 44 32.40 25.51 5.22
CA THR A 44 33.17 26.66 4.79
C THR A 44 34.51 26.53 5.50
N GLN A 45 35.46 25.81 4.88
CA GLN A 45 36.87 25.96 5.22
C GLN A 45 37.14 27.45 5.04
N LYS A 46 37.23 28.19 6.15
CA LYS A 46 37.57 29.62 6.16
C LYS A 46 39.07 29.80 5.82
N ASN A 47 39.60 28.99 4.91
CA ASN A 47 41.02 28.79 4.68
C ASN A 47 41.43 28.99 3.22
N ASP A 48 40.52 29.46 2.36
CA ASP A 48 40.90 29.93 1.03
C ASP A 48 41.29 31.41 1.12
N PRO A 49 42.55 31.79 0.82
CA PRO A 49 43.05 33.15 1.03
C PRO A 49 42.39 34.20 0.11
N ASN A 50 41.61 33.78 -0.89
CA ASN A 50 40.77 34.65 -1.71
C ASN A 50 39.63 33.84 -2.36
N PRO A 51 38.40 33.87 -1.82
CA PRO A 51 37.26 33.27 -2.50
C PRO A 51 36.95 34.07 -3.77
N LEU A 52 36.68 33.38 -4.88
CA LEU A 52 36.23 34.02 -6.12
C LEU A 52 34.99 34.90 -5.85
N PRO A 53 34.79 36.01 -6.56
CA PRO A 53 33.60 36.82 -6.36
C PRO A 53 32.33 35.99 -6.65
N PRO A 54 31.24 36.21 -5.90
CA PRO A 54 30.03 35.36 -5.96
C PRO A 54 29.41 35.29 -7.36
N GLN A 55 29.60 36.32 -8.19
CA GLN A 55 29.19 36.33 -9.59
C GLN A 55 29.99 35.32 -10.45
N VAL A 56 31.30 35.22 -10.23
CA VAL A 56 32.17 34.26 -10.92
C VAL A 56 31.90 32.85 -10.43
N GLN A 57 31.74 32.65 -9.12
CA GLN A 57 31.34 31.35 -8.57
C GLN A 57 30.01 30.87 -9.17
N SER A 58 29.01 31.75 -9.24
CA SER A 58 27.71 31.40 -9.79
C SER A 58 27.79 31.01 -11.27
N ARG A 59 28.68 31.67 -12.03
CA ARG A 59 28.96 31.34 -13.43
C ARG A 59 29.65 29.98 -13.58
N ILE A 60 30.61 29.66 -12.71
CA ILE A 60 31.30 28.36 -12.71
C ILE A 60 30.32 27.23 -12.37
N PHE A 61 29.49 27.39 -11.35
CA PHE A 61 28.60 26.34 -10.84
C PHE A 61 27.19 26.36 -11.44
N SER A 62 26.95 27.18 -12.48
CA SER A 62 25.63 27.36 -13.10
C SER A 62 24.51 27.64 -12.08
N THR A 63 24.83 28.40 -11.04
CA THR A 63 23.87 28.86 -10.04
C THR A 63 23.42 30.29 -10.34
N ILE A 64 22.31 30.71 -9.73
CA ILE A 64 21.70 32.01 -10.00
C ILE A 64 22.27 33.04 -9.01
N PHE A 65 22.89 34.10 -9.54
CA PHE A 65 23.35 35.26 -8.76
C PHE A 65 22.24 36.32 -8.69
N ASN A 66 21.73 36.64 -7.48
CA ASN A 66 20.62 37.59 -7.26
C ASN A 66 21.01 38.70 -6.27
N PRO A 67 21.76 39.73 -6.71
CA PRO A 67 22.25 40.79 -5.83
C PRO A 67 21.13 41.73 -5.31
N ALA A 68 20.05 41.91 -6.08
CA ALA A 68 18.92 42.77 -5.73
C ALA A 68 17.83 42.05 -4.90
N ALA A 69 18.08 40.80 -4.48
CA ALA A 69 17.16 39.98 -3.70
C ALA A 69 15.72 39.90 -4.27
N GLN A 70 15.59 39.91 -5.61
CA GLN A 70 14.30 39.88 -6.28
C GLN A 70 13.62 38.51 -6.18
N ARG A 71 12.28 38.49 -6.19
CA ARG A 71 11.47 37.27 -6.09
C ARG A 71 11.29 36.59 -7.46
N LEU A 72 12.30 35.83 -7.89
CA LEU A 72 12.33 35.16 -9.20
C LEU A 72 11.59 33.81 -9.25
N GLY A 73 10.98 33.34 -8.16
CA GLY A 73 10.26 32.06 -8.14
C GLY A 73 11.14 30.79 -8.07
N ASN A 74 12.46 30.92 -7.98
CA ASN A 74 13.42 29.80 -7.90
C ASN A 74 13.11 28.77 -6.79
N LYS A 75 12.43 29.19 -5.71
CA LYS A 75 11.96 28.28 -4.65
C LYS A 75 11.03 27.20 -5.20
N VAL A 76 10.11 27.57 -6.10
CA VAL A 76 9.13 26.64 -6.69
C VAL A 76 9.82 25.68 -7.65
N LEU A 77 10.72 26.18 -8.50
CA LEU A 77 11.44 25.35 -9.47
C LEU A 77 12.44 24.37 -8.82
N ARG A 78 13.05 24.76 -7.69
CA ARG A 78 13.97 23.89 -6.94
C ARG A 78 13.26 22.84 -6.09
N GLN A 79 11.95 22.97 -5.89
CA GLN A 79 11.19 21.94 -5.18
C GLN A 79 11.19 20.65 -5.99
N ARG A 80 11.58 19.56 -5.34
CA ARG A 80 11.51 18.22 -5.96
C ARG A 80 10.04 17.84 -6.18
N LEU A 81 9.76 17.32 -7.37
CA LEU A 81 8.42 16.84 -7.72
C LEU A 81 8.05 15.64 -6.83
N ARG A 82 6.83 15.66 -6.26
CA ARG A 82 6.30 14.60 -5.39
C ARG A 82 5.31 13.66 -6.09
N GLY A 83 5.03 13.90 -7.37
CA GLY A 83 4.05 13.17 -8.16
C GLY A 83 4.22 11.64 -8.11
N PRO A 84 5.42 11.08 -8.35
CA PRO A 84 5.62 9.63 -8.30
C PRO A 84 5.28 9.01 -6.94
N SER A 85 5.68 9.68 -5.84
CA SER A 85 5.39 9.21 -4.48
C SER A 85 3.91 9.23 -4.17
N LEU A 86 3.17 10.25 -4.63
CA LEU A 86 1.73 10.36 -4.44
C LEU A 86 0.95 9.34 -5.29
N ALA A 87 1.36 9.15 -6.55
CA ALA A 87 0.74 8.17 -7.44
C ALA A 87 0.91 6.72 -6.95
N ALA A 88 1.98 6.44 -6.22
CA ALA A 88 2.27 5.12 -5.64
C ALA A 88 1.61 4.87 -4.28
N TYR A 89 0.69 5.74 -3.82
CA TYR A 89 0.06 5.62 -2.50
C TYR A 89 -0.66 4.28 -2.31
N TYR A 90 -1.43 3.84 -3.29
CA TYR A 90 -2.00 2.50 -3.31
C TYR A 90 -1.08 1.55 -4.10
N PRO A 91 -0.72 0.38 -3.53
CA PRO A 91 0.04 -0.62 -4.25
C PRO A 91 -0.64 -1.00 -5.56
N ARG A 92 0.15 -1.11 -6.64
CA ARG A 92 -0.36 -1.60 -7.91
C ARG A 92 -0.82 -3.06 -7.77
N ARG A 93 -1.95 -3.42 -8.37
CA ARG A 93 -2.42 -4.81 -8.43
C ARG A 93 -1.52 -5.58 -9.40
N VAL A 94 -0.59 -6.37 -8.87
CA VAL A 94 0.42 -7.10 -9.67
C VAL A 94 -0.11 -8.42 -10.22
N ALA A 95 -0.85 -9.18 -9.41
CA ALA A 95 -1.47 -10.42 -9.79
C ALA A 95 -2.93 -10.41 -9.37
N THR A 96 -3.80 -10.93 -10.22
CA THR A 96 -5.23 -11.14 -9.94
C THR A 96 -5.55 -12.58 -10.31
N PHE A 97 -6.61 -13.16 -9.75
CA PHE A 97 -7.04 -14.53 -10.05
C PHE A 97 -7.25 -14.77 -11.56
N LYS A 98 -7.75 -13.75 -12.28
CA LYS A 98 -7.85 -13.77 -13.75
C LYS A 98 -6.50 -13.99 -14.45
N ASN A 99 -5.43 -13.40 -13.94
CA ASN A 99 -4.08 -13.58 -14.49
C ASN A 99 -3.59 -15.01 -14.22
N LEU A 100 -3.89 -15.58 -13.05
CA LEU A 100 -3.56 -16.98 -12.74
C LEU A 100 -4.27 -17.96 -13.67
N ARG A 101 -5.56 -17.76 -13.93
CA ARG A 101 -6.33 -18.58 -14.87
C ARG A 101 -5.80 -18.50 -16.31
N ALA A 102 -5.31 -17.33 -16.72
CA ALA A 102 -4.69 -17.16 -18.04
C ALA A 102 -3.32 -17.85 -18.15
N LEU A 103 -2.54 -17.91 -17.05
CA LEU A 103 -1.23 -18.56 -17.03
C LEU A 103 -1.33 -20.09 -17.05
N TYR A 104 -2.40 -20.64 -16.47
CA TYR A 104 -2.60 -22.09 -16.34
C TYR A 104 -3.93 -22.53 -16.95
N PRO A 105 -4.07 -22.50 -18.29
CA PRO A 105 -5.34 -22.82 -18.95
C PRO A 105 -5.74 -24.30 -18.81
N ASN A 106 -4.77 -25.18 -18.54
CA ASN A 106 -4.99 -26.62 -18.39
C ASN A 106 -5.39 -27.02 -16.96
N HIS A 107 -5.45 -26.06 -16.03
CA HIS A 107 -5.82 -26.30 -14.64
C HIS A 107 -7.14 -25.59 -14.31
N GLU A 108 -8.05 -26.33 -13.67
CA GLU A 108 -9.29 -25.76 -13.15
C GLU A 108 -9.00 -25.03 -11.83
N LEU A 109 -9.07 -23.70 -11.87
CA LEU A 109 -8.84 -22.82 -10.74
C LEU A 109 -10.17 -22.21 -10.28
N TYR A 110 -10.52 -22.41 -9.01
CA TYR A 110 -11.73 -21.89 -8.36
C TYR A 110 -11.42 -20.70 -7.45
N ASP A 111 -12.27 -19.67 -7.50
CA ASP A 111 -12.17 -18.46 -6.68
C ASP A 111 -13.30 -18.52 -5.64
N GLU A 112 -12.98 -18.95 -4.42
CA GLU A 112 -13.95 -19.23 -3.36
C GLU A 112 -14.84 -18.01 -3.06
N ASP A 113 -14.23 -16.83 -2.92
CA ASP A 113 -14.95 -15.59 -2.62
C ASP A 113 -15.95 -15.20 -3.72
N GLU A 114 -15.60 -15.42 -5.00
CA GLU A 114 -16.51 -15.13 -6.11
C GLU A 114 -17.63 -16.18 -6.20
N GLU A 115 -17.34 -17.46 -5.96
CA GLU A 115 -18.36 -18.51 -5.98
C GLU A 115 -19.40 -18.31 -4.88
N ASP A 116 -18.97 -18.00 -3.65
CA ASP A 116 -19.86 -17.66 -2.53
C ASP A 116 -20.74 -16.45 -2.86
N ARG A 117 -20.15 -15.44 -3.51
CA ARG A 117 -20.87 -14.25 -3.95
C ARG A 117 -21.90 -14.58 -5.04
N LEU A 118 -21.60 -15.52 -5.94
CA LEU A 118 -22.55 -16.01 -6.96
C LEU A 118 -23.68 -16.82 -6.34
N GLU A 119 -23.38 -17.73 -5.40
CA GLU A 119 -24.37 -18.51 -4.67
C GLU A 119 -25.32 -17.59 -3.90
N HIS A 120 -24.78 -16.59 -3.18
CA HIS A 120 -25.58 -15.61 -2.46
C HIS A 120 -26.57 -14.88 -3.39
N ILE A 121 -26.13 -14.53 -4.60
CA ILE A 121 -26.99 -13.90 -5.61
C ILE A 121 -28.09 -14.86 -6.09
N GLN A 122 -27.76 -16.14 -6.30
CA GLN A 122 -28.74 -17.15 -6.72
C GLN A 122 -29.82 -17.35 -5.65
N ILE A 123 -29.43 -17.46 -4.38
CA ILE A 123 -30.34 -17.56 -3.23
C ILE A 123 -31.22 -16.30 -3.12
N ALA A 124 -30.65 -15.11 -3.30
CA ALA A 124 -31.43 -13.86 -3.27
C ALA A 124 -32.47 -13.82 -4.39
N LYS A 125 -32.10 -14.25 -5.61
CA LYS A 125 -33.01 -14.32 -6.76
C LYS A 125 -34.14 -15.33 -6.56
N SER A 126 -33.85 -16.53 -6.04
CA SER A 126 -34.88 -17.55 -5.79
C SER A 126 -35.92 -17.09 -4.77
N ARG A 127 -35.50 -16.28 -3.80
CA ARG A 127 -36.38 -15.66 -2.79
C ARG A 127 -37.10 -14.39 -3.27
N GLY A 128 -36.94 -13.98 -4.53
CA GLY A 128 -37.49 -12.73 -5.06
C GLY A 128 -36.84 -11.46 -4.46
N LYS A 129 -35.74 -11.60 -3.72
CA LYS A 129 -34.95 -10.51 -3.11
C LYS A 129 -33.77 -10.09 -3.98
N GLY A 130 -33.75 -10.52 -5.24
CA GLY A 130 -32.73 -10.12 -6.21
C GLY A 130 -32.79 -8.61 -6.49
N ALA A 131 -31.65 -8.03 -6.86
CA ALA A 131 -31.58 -6.62 -7.24
C ALA A 131 -32.56 -6.34 -8.41
N PRO A 132 -33.33 -5.23 -8.35
CA PRO A 132 -34.26 -4.88 -9.42
C PRO A 132 -33.50 -4.59 -10.73
N LYS A 133 -34.17 -4.78 -11.87
CA LYS A 133 -33.58 -4.52 -13.19
C LYS A 133 -33.13 -3.06 -13.27
N LYS A 134 -31.83 -2.86 -13.55
CA LYS A 134 -31.27 -1.52 -13.79
C LYS A 134 -31.92 -0.89 -15.00
N LYS A 135 -32.47 0.31 -14.82
CA LYS A 135 -33.12 1.10 -15.86
C LYS A 135 -32.05 1.67 -16.79
N LYS A 136 -32.22 1.50 -18.11
CA LYS A 136 -31.19 1.92 -19.10
C LYS A 136 -31.54 3.24 -19.77
N THR A 137 -32.81 3.63 -19.79
CA THR A 137 -33.28 4.86 -20.44
C THR A 137 -33.98 5.81 -19.47
N ALA A 138 -34.00 7.10 -19.82
CA ALA A 138 -34.70 8.13 -19.04
C ALA A 138 -36.23 7.95 -19.05
N ALA A 139 -36.79 7.36 -20.10
CA ALA A 139 -38.22 7.02 -20.17
C ALA A 139 -38.58 5.93 -19.15
N GLU A 140 -37.72 4.92 -18.98
CA GLU A 140 -37.89 3.87 -17.97
C GLU A 140 -37.70 4.39 -16.53
N SER A 141 -36.81 5.37 -16.32
CA SER A 141 -36.54 5.96 -15.00
C SER A 141 -37.75 6.64 -14.39
N ARG A 142 -38.57 7.30 -15.22
CA ARG A 142 -39.79 8.01 -14.81
C ARG A 142 -40.96 7.10 -14.45
N LYS A 143 -41.00 5.85 -14.93
CA LYS A 143 -41.99 4.86 -14.45
C LYS A 143 -41.63 4.43 -13.02
N LYS A 144 -42.27 5.02 -12.00
CA LYS A 144 -42.22 4.52 -10.62
C LYS A 144 -42.98 3.18 -10.58
N PRO A 145 -42.33 2.05 -10.21
CA PRO A 145 -43.09 0.84 -9.93
C PRO A 145 -43.92 1.13 -8.67
N GLY A 146 -45.24 1.20 -8.81
CA GLY A 146 -46.14 1.33 -7.68
C GLY A 146 -45.93 0.16 -6.72
N LYS A 147 -45.94 0.43 -5.41
CA LYS A 147 -46.09 -0.62 -4.39
C LYS A 147 -47.35 -1.41 -4.75
N LYS A 148 -47.23 -2.66 -5.18
CA LYS A 148 -48.38 -3.56 -5.20
C LYS A 148 -48.73 -3.82 -3.74
N LYS A 149 -49.96 -3.42 -3.36
CA LYS A 149 -50.58 -3.76 -2.08
C LYS A 149 -50.75 -5.28 -1.99
#